data_AF-A0A1G7EF57-F1
#
_entry.id   AF-A0A1G7EF57-F1
#
_cell.length_a   1.000
_cell.length_b   1.000
_cell.length_c   1.000
_cell.angle_alpha   90.00
_cell.angle_beta   90.00
_cell.angle_gamma   90.00
#
_symmetry.space_group_name_H-M   'P 1'
#
loop_
_entity.id
_entity.type
_entity.pdbx_description
1 polymer ?
#
loop_
_entity_poly.entity_id
_entity_poly.type
_entity_poly.pdbx_seq_one_letter_code
_entity_poly.pdbx_strand_id
1 'polypeptide(L)'
;MYYEMKVTVMLKQSGHYIEWPERISAWIGRASLHDPMLKHSHYETAYKHYVYGAPYPREADGIYKKGKVYVIEIRSSIEQTLRRISAALQIESGDDYLELLAVSSVNSKRLSHITELTTVTPAIVTIDNKPWVPGGDIELLLKQVHSNAEKKANSLFPDEPVRLDYYFAEGIQLLNSKPIAFCYKGRKLLGNKFRLFIREDAWSQRLAHVVLGSGAAEKGSILGAGFCLAKGLT
;
A
#
# COMPACT_ATOMS: atom_id res chain seq x y z
N MET A 1 5.19 -2.84 14.33
CA MET A 1 5.21 -1.35 14.25
C MET A 1 5.25 -0.94 12.79
N TYR A 2 4.64 0.19 12.44
CA TYR A 2 4.79 0.87 11.15
C TYR A 2 4.84 2.38 11.38
N TYR A 3 5.15 3.14 10.34
CA TYR A 3 5.18 4.59 10.35
C TYR A 3 4.13 5.12 9.39
N GLU A 4 3.53 6.27 9.71
CA GLU A 4 2.54 6.92 8.88
C GLU A 4 2.74 8.43 8.80
N MET A 5 2.34 9.00 7.67
CA MET A 5 2.16 10.43 7.49
C MET A 5 0.93 10.70 6.62
N LYS A 6 0.38 11.90 6.75
CA LYS A 6 -0.74 12.40 5.93
C LYS A 6 -0.24 13.52 5.05
N VAL A 7 -0.58 13.43 3.77
CA VAL A 7 -0.26 14.42 2.74
C VAL A 7 -1.57 15.05 2.28
N THR A 8 -1.74 16.33 2.55
CA THR A 8 -2.92 17.11 2.14
C THR A 8 -2.63 17.74 0.80
N VAL A 9 -3.48 17.47 -0.19
CA VAL A 9 -3.31 17.91 -1.58
C VAL A 9 -4.57 18.54 -2.12
N MET A 10 -4.43 19.56 -2.97
CA MET A 10 -5.50 20.01 -3.86
C MET A 10 -5.34 19.32 -5.21
N LEU A 11 -6.44 18.83 -5.80
CA LEU A 11 -6.38 18.23 -7.13
C LEU A 11 -6.51 19.32 -8.20
N LYS A 12 -5.59 19.34 -9.15
CA LYS A 12 -5.62 20.28 -10.30
C LYS A 12 -6.49 19.78 -11.45
N GLN A 13 -6.87 18.50 -11.43
CA GLN A 13 -7.75 17.87 -12.42
C GLN A 13 -8.74 16.92 -11.75
N SER A 14 -9.91 16.76 -12.38
CA SER A 14 -10.83 15.69 -12.01
C SER A 14 -10.34 14.36 -12.58
N GLY A 15 -10.78 13.24 -12.02
CA GLY A 15 -10.41 11.92 -12.56
C GLY A 15 -11.12 10.78 -11.85
N HIS A 16 -11.34 9.69 -12.58
CA HIS A 16 -11.94 8.49 -12.02
C HIS A 16 -10.97 7.84 -11.04
N TYR A 17 -11.50 7.25 -9.95
CA TYR A 17 -10.69 6.71 -8.85
C TYR A 17 -9.62 5.71 -9.29
N ILE A 18 -9.82 5.01 -10.41
CA ILE A 18 -8.87 4.02 -10.95
C ILE A 18 -7.58 4.65 -11.50
N GLU A 19 -7.58 5.95 -11.81
CA GLU A 19 -6.46 6.67 -12.41
C GLU A 19 -5.52 7.28 -11.36
N TRP A 20 -6.06 7.60 -10.18
CA TRP A 20 -5.32 8.33 -9.14
C TRP A 20 -4.13 7.59 -8.57
N PRO A 21 -4.15 6.26 -8.40
CA PRO A 21 -2.97 5.51 -7.99
C PRO A 21 -1.74 5.78 -8.86
N GLU A 22 -1.89 5.74 -10.18
CA GLU A 22 -0.79 6.05 -11.09
C GLU A 22 -0.34 7.51 -10.96
N ARG A 23 -1.28 8.47 -10.92
CA ARG A 23 -0.98 9.90 -10.76
C ARG A 23 -0.21 10.20 -9.46
N ILE A 24 -0.64 9.60 -8.35
CA ILE A 24 0.03 9.74 -7.04
C ILE A 24 1.43 9.13 -7.09
N SER A 25 1.58 7.92 -7.66
CA SER A 25 2.88 7.27 -7.78
C SER A 25 3.86 8.05 -8.66
N ALA A 26 3.37 8.67 -9.74
CA ALA A 26 4.18 9.48 -10.63
C ALA A 26 4.67 10.74 -9.91
N TRP A 27 3.81 11.38 -9.11
CA TRP A 27 4.18 12.53 -8.30
C TRP A 27 5.20 12.20 -7.21
N ILE A 28 4.96 11.14 -6.42
CA ILE A 28 5.96 10.66 -5.45
C ILE A 28 7.26 10.27 -6.16
N GLY A 29 7.17 9.65 -7.34
CA GLY A 29 8.30 9.24 -8.16
C GLY A 29 9.15 10.41 -8.66
N ARG A 30 8.53 11.51 -9.11
CA ARG A 30 9.24 12.75 -9.46
C ARG A 30 9.87 13.40 -8.24
N ALA A 31 9.12 13.51 -7.14
CA ALA A 31 9.66 14.03 -5.89
C ALA A 31 10.91 13.26 -5.45
N SER A 32 10.88 11.94 -5.55
CA SER A 32 11.98 11.04 -5.19
C SER A 32 13.27 11.29 -5.98
N LEU A 33 13.24 12.00 -7.12
CA LEU A 33 14.45 12.37 -7.86
C LEU A 33 15.31 13.39 -7.11
N HIS A 34 14.73 14.13 -6.16
CA HIS A 34 15.43 15.10 -5.31
C HIS A 34 16.14 14.46 -4.11
N ASP A 35 15.96 13.16 -3.87
CA ASP A 35 16.66 12.41 -2.82
C ASP A 35 17.52 11.28 -3.44
N PRO A 36 18.84 11.29 -3.26
CA PRO A 36 19.72 10.28 -3.87
C PRO A 36 19.39 8.82 -3.51
N MET A 37 18.93 8.57 -2.29
CA MET A 37 18.60 7.21 -1.83
C MET A 37 17.27 6.73 -2.40
N LEU A 38 16.25 7.59 -2.43
CA LEU A 38 14.97 7.26 -3.08
C LEU A 38 15.16 7.08 -4.59
N LYS A 39 15.97 7.92 -5.23
CA LYS A 39 16.34 7.78 -6.64
C LYS A 39 17.05 6.45 -6.91
N HIS A 40 18.02 6.06 -6.07
CA HIS A 40 18.71 4.77 -6.21
C HIS A 40 17.74 3.59 -6.10
N SER A 41 16.89 3.59 -5.07
CA SER A 41 15.87 2.55 -4.84
C SER A 41 14.84 2.42 -5.97
N HIS A 42 14.75 3.41 -6.87
CA HIS A 42 13.88 3.33 -8.04
C HIS A 42 14.38 2.33 -9.08
N TYR A 43 15.70 2.16 -9.20
CA TYR A 43 16.34 1.26 -10.16
C TYR A 43 16.56 -0.15 -9.61
N GLU A 44 16.40 -0.33 -8.30
CA GLU A 44 16.49 -1.64 -7.65
C GLU A 44 15.20 -2.45 -7.81
N THR A 45 15.34 -3.78 -7.85
CA THR A 45 14.22 -4.73 -7.84
C THR A 45 13.72 -5.04 -6.42
N ALA A 46 14.26 -4.37 -5.40
CA ALA A 46 13.92 -4.56 -4.00
C ALA A 46 12.56 -3.95 -3.63
N TYR A 47 12.01 -4.39 -2.49
CA TYR A 47 10.80 -3.80 -1.94
C TYR A 47 11.10 -2.41 -1.39
N LYS A 48 10.34 -1.40 -1.84
CA LYS A 48 10.45 -0.02 -1.33
C LYS A 48 9.87 0.18 0.07
N HIS A 49 9.17 -0.83 0.59
CA HIS A 49 8.60 -0.87 1.94
C HIS A 49 7.69 0.29 2.34
N TYR A 50 7.00 0.90 1.36
CA TYR A 50 5.93 1.87 1.61
C TYR A 50 4.70 1.55 0.76
N VAL A 51 3.54 2.03 1.23
CA VAL A 51 2.24 1.94 0.57
C VAL A 51 1.44 3.22 0.86
N TYR A 52 0.48 3.57 0.02
CA TYR A 52 -0.38 4.73 0.24
C TYR A 52 -1.84 4.41 -0.05
N GLY A 53 -2.73 5.16 0.61
CA GLY A 53 -4.18 5.05 0.43
C GLY A 53 -4.69 5.83 -0.78
N ALA A 54 -5.97 5.64 -1.10
CA ALA A 54 -6.67 6.51 -2.05
C ALA A 54 -6.93 7.90 -1.42
N PRO A 55 -7.14 8.95 -2.23
CA PRO A 55 -7.51 10.26 -1.70
C PRO A 55 -8.80 10.19 -0.85
N TYR A 56 -8.79 10.86 0.31
CA TYR A 56 -9.91 10.92 1.24
C TYR A 56 -10.43 12.38 1.38
N PRO A 57 -11.75 12.63 1.44
CA PRO A 57 -12.85 11.66 1.43
C PRO A 57 -13.04 11.00 0.06
N ARG A 58 -13.61 9.79 0.06
CA ARG A 58 -13.97 9.09 -1.18
C ARG A 58 -15.19 9.77 -1.79
N GLU A 59 -15.14 10.01 -3.10
CA GLU A 59 -16.28 10.52 -3.85
C GLU A 59 -17.28 9.39 -4.16
N ALA A 60 -18.57 9.67 -3.91
CA ALA A 60 -19.64 8.70 -4.10
C ALA A 60 -19.85 8.31 -5.57
N ASP A 61 -19.61 9.25 -6.49
CA ASP A 61 -19.69 9.03 -7.93
C ASP A 61 -18.41 8.42 -8.53
N GLY A 62 -17.38 8.19 -7.70
CA GLY A 62 -16.10 7.64 -8.12
C GLY A 62 -15.21 8.62 -8.89
N ILE A 63 -15.59 9.89 -9.00
CA ILE A 63 -14.83 10.93 -9.69
C ILE A 63 -14.30 11.95 -8.67
N TYR A 64 -13.01 11.90 -8.40
CA TYR A 64 -12.35 12.95 -7.63
C TYR A 64 -12.37 14.27 -8.40
N LYS A 65 -12.59 15.37 -7.66
CA LYS A 65 -12.91 16.69 -8.19
C LYS A 65 -11.70 17.63 -8.19
N LYS A 66 -11.48 18.31 -9.32
CA LYS A 66 -10.60 19.47 -9.44
C LYS A 66 -10.96 20.56 -8.41
N GLY A 67 -9.95 21.22 -7.85
CA GLY A 67 -10.07 22.31 -6.89
C GLY A 67 -10.43 21.86 -5.47
N LYS A 68 -10.76 20.58 -5.26
CA LYS A 68 -11.07 20.04 -3.94
C LYS A 68 -9.80 19.53 -3.25
N VAL A 69 -9.78 19.66 -1.92
CA VAL A 69 -8.70 19.20 -1.06
C VAL A 69 -8.98 17.78 -0.58
N TYR A 70 -7.95 16.93 -0.63
CA TYR A 70 -7.98 15.56 -0.15
C TYR A 70 -6.76 15.26 0.70
N VAL A 71 -6.87 14.20 1.50
CA VAL A 71 -5.77 13.65 2.28
C VAL A 71 -5.39 12.29 1.72
N ILE A 72 -4.10 12.09 1.48
CA ILE A 72 -3.49 10.81 1.11
C ILE A 72 -2.67 10.35 2.32
N GLU A 73 -3.00 9.19 2.85
CA GLU A 73 -2.20 8.56 3.90
C GLU A 73 -1.10 7.70 3.28
N ILE A 74 0.14 7.90 3.73
CA ILE A 74 1.30 7.11 3.29
C ILE A 74 1.88 6.41 4.51
N ARG A 75 2.11 5.10 4.38
CA ARG A 75 2.69 4.25 5.42
C ARG A 75 3.99 3.63 4.93
N SER A 76 4.86 3.32 5.87
CA SER A 76 6.12 2.62 5.62
C SER A 76 6.46 1.69 6.78
N SER A 77 7.13 0.60 6.47
CA SER A 77 7.82 -0.21 7.49
C SER A 77 9.14 0.42 7.94
N ILE A 78 9.64 1.44 7.22
CA ILE A 78 10.90 2.13 7.45
C ILE A 78 10.64 3.63 7.63
N GLU A 79 10.94 4.17 8.82
CA GLU A 79 10.70 5.58 9.15
C GLU A 79 11.40 6.53 8.19
N GLN A 80 12.68 6.24 7.91
CA GLN A 80 13.52 7.07 7.08
C GLN A 80 12.97 7.21 5.66
N THR A 81 12.29 6.18 5.14
CA THR A 81 11.60 6.26 3.85
C THR A 81 10.53 7.35 3.85
N LEU A 82 9.68 7.44 4.89
CA LEU A 82 8.68 8.50 4.97
C LEU A 82 9.30 9.88 5.19
N ARG A 83 10.36 9.98 6.00
CA ARG A 83 11.07 11.25 6.21
C ARG A 83 11.66 11.79 4.91
N ARG A 84 12.28 10.92 4.11
CA ARG A 84 12.81 11.27 2.79
C ARG A 84 11.70 11.64 1.81
N ILE A 85 10.61 10.86 1.74
CA ILE A 85 9.47 11.20 0.88
C ILE A 85 8.88 12.56 1.29
N SER A 86 8.71 12.81 2.59
CA SER A 86 8.19 14.08 3.10
C SER A 86 9.05 15.27 2.67
N ALA A 87 10.38 15.19 2.88
CA ALA A 87 11.31 16.23 2.46
C ALA A 87 11.29 16.45 0.93
N ALA A 88 11.27 15.35 0.17
CA ALA A 88 11.21 15.39 -1.29
C ALA A 88 9.92 16.02 -1.83
N LEU A 89 8.76 15.75 -1.21
CA LEU A 89 7.49 16.35 -1.60
C LEU A 89 7.43 17.85 -1.28
N GLN A 90 8.15 18.33 -0.26
CA GLN A 90 8.23 19.77 0.01
C GLN A 90 9.04 20.52 -1.07
N ILE A 91 9.99 19.85 -1.72
CA ILE A 91 10.72 20.38 -2.88
C ILE A 91 9.83 20.30 -4.13
N GLU A 92 9.27 19.12 -4.41
CA GLU A 92 8.36 18.85 -5.52
C GLU A 92 6.89 19.05 -5.09
N SER A 93 6.55 20.29 -4.75
CA SER A 93 5.25 20.64 -4.15
C SER A 93 4.05 20.48 -5.08
N GLY A 94 4.20 20.09 -6.35
CA GLY A 94 3.08 19.74 -7.20
C GLY A 94 3.45 19.38 -8.62
N ASP A 95 2.44 19.00 -9.41
CA ASP A 95 2.54 18.71 -10.84
C ASP A 95 1.26 19.15 -11.57
N ASP A 96 0.95 18.54 -12.73
CA ASP A 96 -0.27 18.81 -13.50
C ASP A 96 -1.57 18.30 -12.82
N TYR A 97 -1.46 17.44 -11.81
CA TYR A 97 -2.60 16.75 -11.18
C TYR A 97 -2.77 17.10 -9.69
N LEU A 98 -1.69 17.34 -8.97
CA LEU A 98 -1.62 17.44 -7.52
C LEU A 98 -0.88 18.73 -7.13
N GLU A 99 -1.35 19.37 -6.07
CA GLU A 99 -0.68 20.46 -5.38
C GLU A 99 -0.60 20.11 -3.90
N LEU A 100 0.61 20.09 -3.34
CA LEU A 100 0.85 19.89 -1.93
C LEU A 100 0.43 21.13 -1.16
N LEU A 101 -0.42 20.93 -0.16
CA LEU A 101 -0.81 21.98 0.79
C LEU A 101 -0.14 21.79 2.14
N ALA A 102 -0.01 20.54 2.61
CA ALA A 102 0.61 20.25 3.89
C ALA A 102 1.08 18.78 3.98
N VAL A 103 2.09 18.52 4.80
CA VAL A 103 2.49 17.18 5.23
C VAL A 103 2.49 17.14 6.76
N SER A 104 1.87 16.12 7.35
CA SER A 104 1.94 15.91 8.80
C SER A 104 3.33 15.46 9.25
N SER A 105 3.58 15.49 10.55
CA SER A 105 4.71 14.74 11.12
C SER A 105 4.62 13.25 10.75
N VAL A 106 5.79 12.60 10.68
CA VAL A 106 5.88 11.13 10.62
C VAL A 106 5.63 10.60 12.02
N ASN A 107 4.62 9.74 12.17
CA ASN A 107 4.24 9.16 13.45
C ASN A 107 4.48 7.65 13.42
N SER A 108 4.99 7.10 14.53
CA SER A 108 5.07 5.66 14.72
C SER A 108 3.72 5.14 15.24
N LYS A 109 3.33 3.97 14.73
CA LYS A 109 2.14 3.25 15.16
C LYS A 109 2.51 1.83 15.54
N ARG A 110 2.11 1.45 16.74
CA ARG A 110 2.23 0.09 17.26
C ARG A 110 0.86 -0.32 17.78
N LEU A 111 0.28 -1.30 17.10
CA LEU A 111 -0.84 -2.06 17.65
C LEU A 111 -0.24 -3.18 18.49
N SER A 112 -0.82 -3.42 19.67
CA SER A 112 -0.41 -4.49 20.58
C SER A 112 -0.67 -5.85 19.96
N HIS A 113 -1.86 -6.02 19.39
CA HIS A 113 -2.32 -7.28 18.80
C HIS A 113 -3.29 -7.01 17.65
N ILE A 114 -3.04 -7.61 16.49
CA ILE A 114 -3.85 -7.47 15.26
C ILE A 114 -4.66 -8.75 15.07
N THR A 115 -5.98 -8.63 15.06
CA THR A 115 -6.89 -9.76 14.81
C THR A 115 -7.30 -9.84 13.35
N GLU A 116 -7.44 -8.70 12.68
CA GLU A 116 -7.82 -8.64 11.28
C GLU A 116 -7.02 -7.59 10.51
N LEU A 117 -6.70 -7.89 9.25
CA LEU A 117 -6.27 -6.91 8.26
C LEU A 117 -7.29 -6.83 7.13
N THR A 118 -7.82 -5.64 6.87
CA THR A 118 -8.77 -5.40 5.78
C THR A 118 -8.17 -4.45 4.76
N THR A 119 -8.09 -4.87 3.50
CA THR A 119 -7.60 -4.01 2.41
C THR A 119 -8.61 -2.89 2.10
N VAL A 120 -8.15 -1.63 2.14
CA VAL A 120 -8.93 -0.45 1.74
C VAL A 120 -8.81 -0.21 0.24
N THR A 121 -7.58 -0.25 -0.27
CA THR A 121 -7.31 -0.29 -1.72
C THR A 121 -7.23 -1.74 -2.17
N PRO A 122 -7.68 -2.10 -3.39
CA PRO A 122 -7.58 -3.47 -3.86
C PRO A 122 -6.12 -3.96 -3.84
N ALA A 123 -5.90 -5.19 -3.36
CA ALA A 123 -4.61 -5.86 -3.42
C ALA A 123 -4.46 -6.60 -4.75
N ILE A 124 -3.28 -6.48 -5.35
CA ILE A 124 -2.96 -7.16 -6.62
C ILE A 124 -2.21 -8.45 -6.29
N VAL A 125 -2.71 -9.57 -6.82
CA VAL A 125 -2.06 -10.88 -6.73
C VAL A 125 -1.99 -11.46 -8.14
N THR A 126 -0.78 -11.84 -8.55
CA THR A 126 -0.50 -12.42 -9.86
C THR A 126 -0.18 -13.91 -9.70
N ILE A 127 -0.83 -14.76 -10.48
CA ILE A 127 -0.56 -16.21 -10.59
C ILE A 127 -0.34 -16.52 -12.06
N ASP A 128 0.80 -17.14 -12.38
CA ASP A 128 1.19 -17.49 -13.75
C ASP A 128 1.02 -16.32 -14.74
N ASN A 129 1.50 -15.14 -14.34
CA ASN A 129 1.40 -13.87 -15.08
C ASN A 129 -0.04 -13.38 -15.36
N LYS A 130 -1.04 -13.93 -14.68
CA LYS A 130 -2.45 -13.50 -14.75
C LYS A 130 -2.93 -12.99 -13.39
N PRO A 131 -3.84 -12.00 -13.36
CA PRO A 131 -4.43 -11.58 -12.11
C PRO A 131 -5.28 -12.69 -11.51
N TRP A 132 -5.20 -12.89 -10.20
CA TRP A 132 -6.19 -13.70 -9.50
C TRP A 132 -7.54 -12.95 -9.49
N VAL A 133 -8.63 -13.66 -9.77
CA VAL A 133 -9.99 -13.09 -9.84
C VAL A 133 -10.97 -13.90 -8.98
N PRO A 134 -12.08 -13.29 -8.52
CA PRO A 134 -13.10 -14.00 -7.75
C PRO A 134 -13.60 -15.25 -8.49
N GLY A 135 -13.78 -16.35 -7.75
CA GLY A 135 -14.05 -17.68 -8.29
C GLY A 135 -12.79 -18.54 -8.51
N GLY A 136 -11.59 -17.95 -8.39
CA GLY A 136 -10.34 -18.70 -8.33
C GLY A 136 -10.12 -19.42 -7.00
N ASP A 137 -9.04 -20.20 -6.94
CA ASP A 137 -8.63 -20.93 -5.73
C ASP A 137 -8.26 -19.96 -4.59
N ILE A 138 -9.02 -20.03 -3.50
CA ILE A 138 -8.88 -19.16 -2.34
C ILE A 138 -7.65 -19.49 -1.49
N GLU A 139 -7.26 -20.77 -1.43
CA GLU A 139 -6.06 -21.20 -0.72
C GLU A 139 -4.82 -20.72 -1.47
N LEU A 140 -4.83 -20.79 -2.81
CA LEU A 140 -3.78 -20.22 -3.63
C LEU A 140 -3.66 -18.70 -3.44
N LEU A 141 -4.78 -17.98 -3.31
CA LEU A 141 -4.75 -16.56 -2.97
C LEU A 141 -4.06 -16.32 -1.61
N LEU A 142 -4.48 -17.04 -0.56
CA LEU A 142 -3.90 -16.94 0.78
C LEU A 142 -2.40 -17.23 0.77
N LYS A 143 -1.99 -18.29 0.07
CA LYS A 143 -0.59 -18.68 -0.12
C LYS A 143 0.25 -17.56 -0.75
N GLN A 144 -0.26 -16.91 -1.80
CA GLN A 144 0.45 -15.80 -2.46
C GLN A 144 0.56 -14.57 -1.55
N VAL A 145 -0.50 -14.23 -0.82
CA VAL A 145 -0.48 -13.13 0.16
C VAL A 145 0.53 -13.41 1.27
N HIS A 146 0.55 -14.64 1.80
CA HIS A 146 1.52 -15.09 2.80
C HIS A 146 2.96 -15.04 2.29
N SER A 147 3.24 -15.64 1.13
CA SER A 147 4.60 -15.63 0.56
C SER A 147 5.10 -14.22 0.31
N ASN A 148 4.23 -13.29 -0.11
CA ASN A 148 4.59 -11.89 -0.26
C ASN A 148 4.92 -11.22 1.09
N ALA A 149 4.17 -11.50 2.15
CA ALA A 149 4.43 -10.98 3.48
C ALA A 149 5.77 -11.48 4.02
N GLU A 150 6.08 -12.77 3.89
CA GLU A 150 7.38 -13.35 4.27
C GLU A 150 8.53 -12.70 3.48
N LYS A 151 8.42 -12.59 2.16
CA LYS A 151 9.44 -11.94 1.32
C LYS A 151 9.71 -10.50 1.75
N LYS A 152 8.66 -9.74 2.09
CA LYS A 152 8.82 -8.37 2.62
C LYS A 152 9.48 -8.37 3.99
N ALA A 153 9.11 -9.28 4.88
CA ALA A 153 9.74 -9.39 6.20
C ALA A 153 11.23 -9.75 6.08
N ASN A 154 11.58 -10.71 5.23
CA ASN A 154 12.96 -11.14 5.02
C ASN A 154 13.81 -10.04 4.37
N SER A 155 13.20 -9.21 3.52
CA SER A 155 13.85 -8.02 2.96
C SER A 155 14.09 -6.92 4.01
N LEU A 156 13.28 -6.84 5.07
CA LEU A 156 13.45 -5.89 6.18
C LEU A 156 14.40 -6.41 7.26
N PHE A 157 14.43 -7.71 7.47
CA PHE A 157 15.12 -8.38 8.56
C PHE A 157 15.98 -9.53 8.00
N PRO A 158 17.02 -9.23 7.21
CA PRO A 158 17.84 -10.25 6.56
C PRO A 158 18.56 -11.18 7.56
N ASP A 159 18.87 -10.66 8.75
CA ASP A 159 19.55 -11.40 9.82
C ASP A 159 18.59 -12.27 10.66
N GLU A 160 17.27 -12.10 10.48
CA GLU A 160 16.21 -12.87 11.16
C GLU A 160 15.15 -13.34 10.16
N PRO A 161 15.52 -14.24 9.22
CA PRO A 161 14.61 -14.67 8.17
C PRO A 161 13.39 -15.40 8.74
N VAL A 162 12.22 -15.00 8.27
CA VAL A 162 10.92 -15.60 8.55
C VAL A 162 10.60 -16.63 7.47
N ARG A 163 10.35 -17.86 7.91
CA ARG A 163 9.73 -18.91 7.11
C ARG A 163 8.83 -19.73 8.02
N LEU A 164 7.53 -19.67 7.77
CA LEU A 164 6.54 -20.40 8.56
C LEU A 164 6.10 -21.64 7.80
N ASP A 165 5.88 -22.73 8.53
CA ASP A 165 5.29 -23.96 7.98
C ASP A 165 3.75 -23.87 7.87
N TYR A 166 3.20 -22.67 8.12
CA TYR A 166 1.77 -22.35 8.10
C TYR A 166 1.56 -20.91 7.63
N TYR A 167 0.35 -20.60 7.16
CA TYR A 167 0.01 -19.23 6.76
C TYR A 167 -0.16 -18.32 7.98
N PHE A 168 0.37 -17.10 7.88
CA PHE A 168 0.28 -16.07 8.93
C PHE A 168 -1.15 -15.60 9.28
N ALA A 169 -2.11 -15.99 8.44
CA ALA A 169 -3.53 -15.80 8.65
C ALA A 169 -4.22 -17.17 8.65
N GLU A 170 -5.22 -17.32 9.52
CA GLU A 170 -6.08 -18.52 9.60
C GLU A 170 -6.97 -18.64 8.36
N GLY A 171 -7.32 -17.52 7.75
CA GLY A 171 -8.13 -17.50 6.53
C GLY A 171 -8.15 -16.14 5.85
N ILE A 172 -8.79 -16.12 4.69
CA ILE A 172 -8.99 -14.94 3.85
C ILE A 172 -10.45 -14.89 3.38
N GLN A 173 -11.07 -13.72 3.50
CA GLN A 173 -12.44 -13.45 3.05
C GLN A 173 -12.41 -12.39 1.94
N LEU A 174 -12.94 -12.72 0.76
CA LEU A 174 -13.16 -11.72 -0.29
C LEU A 174 -14.27 -10.73 0.09
N LEU A 175 -14.06 -9.45 -0.24
CA LEU A 175 -14.98 -8.35 0.04
C LEU A 175 -15.60 -7.75 -1.24
N ASN A 176 -15.25 -8.28 -2.41
CA ASN A 176 -15.77 -7.86 -3.70
C ASN A 176 -16.13 -9.07 -4.56
N SER A 177 -17.23 -8.97 -5.31
CA SER A 177 -17.69 -10.02 -6.24
C SER A 177 -17.05 -9.92 -7.63
N LYS A 178 -16.60 -8.73 -8.02
CA LYS A 178 -15.89 -8.46 -9.28
C LYS A 178 -14.57 -7.78 -9.02
N PRO A 179 -13.49 -8.10 -9.76
CA PRO A 179 -12.18 -7.47 -9.55
C PRO A 179 -12.26 -5.97 -9.81
N ILE A 180 -11.44 -5.22 -9.07
CA ILE A 180 -11.38 -3.76 -9.14
C ILE A 180 -10.12 -3.37 -9.92
N ALA A 181 -10.28 -2.47 -10.88
CA ALA A 181 -9.20 -2.09 -11.78
C ALA A 181 -8.37 -0.90 -11.25
N PHE A 182 -7.10 -0.90 -11.65
CA PHE A 182 -6.19 0.24 -11.62
C PHE A 182 -5.79 0.56 -13.07
N CYS A 183 -5.79 1.84 -13.46
CA CYS A 183 -5.07 2.25 -14.66
C CYS A 183 -3.58 2.34 -14.33
N TYR A 184 -2.75 1.74 -15.18
CA TYR A 184 -1.30 1.79 -15.06
C TYR A 184 -0.66 1.64 -16.44
N LYS A 185 0.11 2.64 -16.89
CA LYS A 185 0.84 2.62 -18.18
C LYS A 185 -0.05 2.24 -19.36
N GLY A 186 -1.25 2.82 -19.44
CA GLY A 186 -2.20 2.59 -20.53
C GLY A 186 -2.92 1.23 -20.50
N ARG A 187 -2.71 0.39 -19.46
CA ARG A 187 -3.42 -0.88 -19.28
C ARG A 187 -4.16 -0.94 -17.94
N LYS A 188 -5.03 -1.93 -17.78
CA LYS A 188 -5.72 -2.21 -16.50
C LYS A 188 -5.02 -3.34 -15.75
N LEU A 189 -4.68 -3.08 -14.49
CA LEU A 189 -4.32 -4.15 -13.53
C LEU A 189 -5.51 -4.42 -12.62
N LEU A 190 -5.74 -5.69 -12.30
CA LEU A 190 -6.88 -6.11 -11.49
C LEU A 190 -6.41 -6.48 -10.08
N GLY A 191 -7.17 -6.05 -9.08
CA GLY A 191 -6.98 -6.43 -7.69
C GLY A 191 -8.31 -6.73 -7.03
N ASN A 192 -8.23 -7.29 -5.82
CA ASN A 192 -9.39 -7.65 -5.01
C ASN A 192 -9.26 -7.06 -3.61
N LYS A 193 -10.40 -6.77 -3.00
CA LYS A 193 -10.46 -6.44 -1.58
C LYS A 193 -10.69 -7.71 -0.79
N PHE A 194 -9.93 -7.88 0.27
CA PHE A 194 -10.10 -9.00 1.19
C PHE A 194 -9.85 -8.58 2.63
N ARG A 195 -10.31 -9.45 3.53
CA ARG A 195 -10.00 -9.45 4.94
C ARG A 195 -9.19 -10.70 5.27
N LEU A 196 -8.12 -10.54 6.05
CA LEU A 196 -7.31 -11.61 6.60
C LEU A 196 -7.63 -11.75 8.09
N PHE A 197 -7.76 -12.98 8.56
CA PHE A 197 -7.91 -13.30 9.99
C PHE A 197 -6.52 -13.70 10.52
N ILE A 198 -5.89 -12.83 11.28
CA ILE A 198 -4.47 -12.94 11.63
C ILE A 198 -4.28 -13.89 12.81
N ARG A 199 -3.30 -14.80 12.71
CA ARG A 199 -2.95 -15.71 13.82
C ARG A 199 -2.31 -14.96 14.98
N GLU A 200 -2.47 -15.50 16.18
CA GLU A 200 -2.01 -14.85 17.42
C GLU A 200 -0.50 -14.91 17.63
N ASP A 201 0.20 -15.86 17.02
CA ASP A 201 1.62 -16.10 17.25
C ASP A 201 2.50 -14.89 16.84
N ALA A 202 3.64 -14.76 17.50
CA ALA A 202 4.52 -13.60 17.35
C ALA A 202 5.00 -13.37 15.91
N TRP A 203 5.20 -14.44 15.14
CA TRP A 203 5.65 -14.33 13.76
C TRP A 203 4.53 -13.84 12.84
N SER A 204 3.32 -14.36 13.02
CA SER A 204 2.14 -13.89 12.30
C SER A 204 1.83 -12.43 12.58
N GLN A 205 1.94 -12.01 13.84
CA GLN A 205 1.81 -10.60 14.23
C GLN A 205 2.92 -9.72 13.61
N ARG A 206 4.17 -10.21 13.55
CA ARG A 206 5.27 -9.52 12.86
C ARG A 206 4.96 -9.32 11.38
N LEU A 207 4.50 -10.38 10.69
CA LEU A 207 4.12 -10.30 9.27
C LEU A 207 2.93 -9.34 9.05
N ALA A 208 1.94 -9.35 9.93
CA ALA A 208 0.81 -8.42 9.87
C ALA A 208 1.25 -6.95 10.02
N HIS A 209 2.21 -6.65 10.89
CA HIS A 209 2.80 -5.31 10.98
C HIS A 209 3.59 -4.91 9.73
N VAL A 210 4.32 -5.85 9.12
CA VAL A 210 5.01 -5.59 7.84
C VAL A 210 3.98 -5.25 6.76
N VAL A 211 2.87 -5.99 6.68
CA VAL A 211 1.77 -5.71 5.74
C VAL A 211 1.15 -4.33 5.97
N LEU A 212 0.98 -3.87 7.22
CA LEU A 212 0.47 -2.53 7.50
C LEU A 212 1.37 -1.41 6.99
N GLY A 213 2.69 -1.59 7.06
CA GLY A 213 3.68 -0.61 6.59
C GLY A 213 3.99 -0.71 5.10
N SER A 214 3.97 -1.90 4.53
CA SER A 214 4.43 -2.19 3.16
C SER A 214 3.30 -2.58 2.17
N GLY A 215 2.05 -2.61 2.64
CA GLY A 215 0.88 -3.08 1.88
C GLY A 215 0.79 -4.60 1.78
N ALA A 216 -0.41 -5.12 1.51
CA ALA A 216 -0.65 -6.52 1.22
C ALA A 216 -0.34 -6.84 -0.25
N ALA A 217 0.27 -8.00 -0.49
CA ALA A 217 0.57 -8.50 -1.83
C ALA A 217 1.42 -7.52 -2.68
N GLU A 218 1.13 -7.39 -3.97
CA GLU A 218 2.01 -6.73 -4.93
C GLU A 218 1.69 -5.24 -5.14
N LYS A 219 2.68 -4.51 -5.67
CA LYS A 219 2.55 -3.13 -6.19
C LYS A 219 2.12 -2.06 -5.17
N GLY A 220 2.39 -2.25 -3.88
CA GLY A 220 2.10 -1.27 -2.83
C GLY A 220 2.68 0.13 -3.08
N SER A 221 3.96 0.23 -3.43
CA SER A 221 4.62 1.52 -3.71
C SER A 221 4.31 2.09 -5.10
N ILE A 222 3.85 1.25 -6.04
CA ILE A 222 3.62 1.64 -7.43
C ILE A 222 2.17 2.08 -7.65
N LEU A 223 1.21 1.48 -6.95
CA LEU A 223 -0.22 1.73 -7.13
C LEU A 223 -0.99 1.91 -5.81
N GLY A 224 -0.29 2.00 -4.67
CA GLY A 224 -0.97 2.04 -3.38
C GLY A 224 -1.77 0.75 -3.13
N ALA A 225 -1.48 -0.33 -3.86
CA ALA A 225 -2.27 -1.55 -3.82
C ALA A 225 -2.09 -2.27 -2.48
N GLY A 226 -3.19 -2.83 -1.96
CA GLY A 226 -3.19 -3.56 -0.69
C GLY A 226 -2.93 -2.70 0.54
N PHE A 227 -3.21 -1.40 0.52
CA PHE A 227 -3.23 -0.58 1.73
C PHE A 227 -4.27 -1.13 2.71
N CYS A 228 -3.89 -1.44 3.94
CA CYS A 228 -4.75 -2.13 4.91
C CYS A 228 -5.11 -1.27 6.12
N LEU A 229 -6.28 -1.51 6.69
CA LEU A 229 -6.59 -1.15 8.07
C LEU A 229 -6.49 -2.40 8.94
N ALA A 230 -6.04 -2.22 10.17
CA ALA A 230 -6.05 -3.27 11.17
C ALA A 230 -7.21 -3.08 12.13
N LYS A 231 -7.80 -4.21 12.53
CA LYS A 231 -8.58 -4.33 13.76
C LYS A 231 -7.66 -4.98 14.78
N GLY A 232 -7.58 -4.39 15.96
CA GLY A 232 -6.80 -4.94 17.06
C GLY A 232 -7.62 -5.03 18.35
N LEU A 233 -7.06 -5.73 19.33
CA LEU A 233 -7.55 -5.65 20.70
C LEU A 233 -6.92 -4.39 21.32
N THR A 234 -7.78 -3.48 21.80
CA THR A 234 -7.36 -2.29 22.56
C THR A 234 -6.78 -2.69 23.90
#